data_AF-Q3YAT2-F1
#
_entry.id   AF-Q3YAT2-F1
#
_cell.length_a   1.000
_cell.length_b   1.000
_cell.length_c   1.000
_cell.angle_alpha   90.00
_cell.angle_beta   90.00
_cell.angle_gamma   90.00
#
_symmetry.space_group_name_H-M   'P 1'
#
loop_
_entity.id
_entity.type
_entity.pdbx_description
1 polymer ?
#
loop_
_entity_poly.entity_id
_entity_poly.type
_entity_poly.pdbx_seq_one_letter_code
_entity_poly.pdbx_strand_id
1 'polypeptide(L)'
;MSATDVPPLPQSIGPLHPDVEAGSLSEPGLETAAGRWVAFGLANLAVVLAVSLAGWYLLADPRLSPWSFYPLPFNAALFWAILFVVFIGFNAGFAGFIRLSQPWRGLAITVATGIFAVAVTWVLAAGLGSVNADFAAGRDGGLGYFTGALFVLFGFGTFVIVVLNWQHWPWPQLGLSQPGVGLAEIAAVAGPTMLLYFAFGLPAVSAGGAEPVLELDTLMGWF
;
A
#
# COMPACT_ATOMS: atom_id res chain seq x y z
N MET A 1 -23.71 -29.63 -44.32
CA MET A 1 -23.27 -28.21 -44.35
C MET A 1 -22.14 -28.12 -45.36
N SER A 2 -22.40 -27.44 -46.48
CA SER A 2 -21.54 -27.37 -47.66
C SER A 2 -20.42 -26.33 -47.45
N ALA A 3 -19.21 -26.65 -47.91
CA ALA A 3 -18.00 -25.84 -47.76
C ALA A 3 -17.88 -24.77 -48.88
N THR A 4 -18.87 -23.89 -49.01
CA THR A 4 -18.84 -22.78 -49.98
C THR A 4 -19.69 -21.61 -49.47
N ASP A 5 -19.20 -20.89 -48.47
CA ASP A 5 -19.70 -19.55 -48.12
C ASP A 5 -18.55 -18.73 -47.52
N VAL A 6 -17.67 -18.26 -48.41
CA VAL A 6 -16.66 -17.25 -48.07
C VAL A 6 -17.16 -15.93 -48.68
N PRO A 7 -17.45 -14.90 -47.88
CA PRO A 7 -17.86 -13.60 -48.42
C PRO A 7 -16.71 -12.96 -49.20
N PRO A 8 -17.00 -12.23 -50.29
CA PRO A 8 -15.96 -11.61 -51.11
C PRO A 8 -15.23 -10.50 -50.34
N LEU A 9 -13.92 -10.39 -50.54
CA LEU A 9 -13.09 -9.33 -49.99
C LEU A 9 -13.56 -7.95 -50.48
N PRO A 10 -13.52 -6.91 -49.62
CA PRO A 10 -13.89 -5.55 -50.02
C PRO A 10 -12.97 -5.06 -51.14
N GLN A 11 -13.60 -4.43 -52.14
CA GLN A 11 -12.93 -3.92 -53.33
C GLN A 11 -11.86 -2.88 -52.97
N SER A 12 -10.78 -2.90 -53.76
CA SER A 12 -9.59 -2.06 -53.66
C SER A 12 -9.92 -0.59 -53.39
N ILE A 13 -9.28 -0.05 -52.36
CA ILE A 13 -9.16 1.38 -52.10
C ILE A 13 -8.61 2.04 -53.38
N GLY A 14 -9.39 2.94 -53.98
CA GLY A 14 -8.97 3.73 -55.14
C GLY A 14 -7.74 4.59 -54.83
N PRO A 15 -7.06 5.14 -55.87
CA PRO A 15 -5.82 5.87 -55.68
C PRO A 15 -6.03 7.06 -54.73
N LEU A 16 -5.19 7.13 -53.69
CA LEU A 16 -5.10 8.26 -52.78
C LEU A 16 -4.86 9.53 -53.61
N HIS A 17 -5.78 10.49 -53.48
CA HIS A 17 -5.65 11.84 -54.04
C HIS A 17 -4.29 12.43 -53.62
N PRO A 18 -3.46 12.95 -54.54
CA PRO A 18 -2.12 13.44 -54.25
C PRO A 18 -2.10 14.87 -53.66
N ASP A 19 -3.19 15.31 -53.00
CA ASP A 19 -3.35 16.68 -52.52
C ASP A 19 -3.48 16.75 -50.99
N VAL A 20 -2.77 15.88 -50.26
CA VAL A 20 -2.46 16.15 -48.85
C VAL A 20 -1.20 17.01 -48.85
N GLU A 21 -1.40 18.30 -49.08
CA GLU A 21 -0.41 19.32 -48.71
C GLU A 21 0.09 19.00 -47.31
N ALA A 22 1.41 18.86 -47.17
CA ALA A 22 2.11 18.89 -45.90
C ALA A 22 2.00 20.32 -45.32
N GLY A 23 0.78 20.74 -45.02
CA GLY A 23 0.47 21.91 -44.24
C GLY A 23 1.01 21.68 -42.85
N SER A 24 1.90 22.56 -42.41
CA SER A 24 2.43 22.63 -41.06
C SER A 24 1.29 22.64 -40.05
N LEU A 25 0.94 21.46 -39.51
CA LEU A 25 0.10 21.32 -38.34
C LEU A 25 0.94 21.62 -37.09
N SER A 26 1.45 22.85 -36.97
CA SER A 26 1.69 23.43 -35.66
C SER A 26 0.32 23.74 -35.06
N GLU A 27 -0.39 22.70 -34.60
CA GLU A 27 -1.69 22.83 -33.95
C GLU A 27 -1.52 23.60 -32.62
N PRO A 28 -2.04 24.84 -32.51
CA PRO A 28 -1.81 25.68 -31.34
C PRO A 28 -2.42 25.12 -30.03
N GLY A 29 -3.25 24.07 -30.13
CA GLY A 29 -3.87 23.39 -28.98
C GLY A 29 -3.00 22.33 -28.30
N LEU A 30 -2.03 21.72 -29.01
CA LEU A 30 -1.18 20.68 -28.44
C LEU A 30 -0.12 21.26 -27.49
N GLU A 31 0.46 22.40 -27.83
CA GLU A 31 1.45 23.09 -26.99
C GLU A 31 0.82 23.63 -25.69
N THR A 32 -0.40 24.15 -25.76
CA THR A 32 -1.14 24.61 -24.57
C THR A 32 -1.59 23.46 -23.67
N ALA A 33 -1.99 22.33 -24.25
CA ALA A 33 -2.29 21.12 -23.49
C ALA A 33 -1.03 20.56 -22.80
N ALA A 34 0.08 20.45 -23.54
CA ALA A 34 1.36 19.99 -23.01
C ALA A 34 1.86 20.89 -21.85
N GLY A 35 1.79 22.23 -22.02
CA GLY A 35 2.15 23.17 -20.97
C GLY A 35 1.30 23.03 -19.70
N ARG A 36 -0.01 22.77 -19.83
CA ARG A 36 -0.90 22.52 -18.69
C ARG A 36 -0.58 21.22 -17.96
N TRP A 37 -0.25 20.15 -18.68
CA TRP A 37 0.15 18.88 -18.08
C TRP A 37 1.48 18.98 -17.34
N VAL A 38 2.47 19.69 -17.91
CA VAL A 38 3.75 19.96 -17.26
C VAL A 38 3.55 20.79 -15.99
N ALA A 39 2.77 21.87 -16.05
CA ALA A 39 2.47 22.69 -14.88
C ALA A 39 1.78 21.89 -13.77
N PHE A 40 0.82 21.04 -14.13
CA PHE A 40 0.16 20.13 -13.17
C PHE A 40 1.15 19.14 -12.56
N GLY A 41 2.01 18.51 -13.37
CA GLY A 41 3.03 17.58 -12.90
C GLY A 41 4.02 18.22 -11.94
N LEU A 42 4.51 19.43 -12.26
CA LEU A 42 5.39 20.20 -11.39
C LEU A 42 4.71 20.61 -10.08
N ALA A 43 3.46 21.04 -10.14
CA ALA A 43 2.70 21.37 -8.93
C ALA A 43 2.51 20.14 -8.03
N ASN A 44 2.18 18.99 -8.60
CA ASN A 44 2.04 17.75 -7.85
C ASN A 44 3.38 17.31 -7.23
N LEU A 45 4.47 17.39 -7.99
CA LEU A 45 5.81 17.09 -7.49
C LEU A 45 6.19 18.00 -6.31
N ALA A 46 5.93 19.30 -6.43
CA ALA A 46 6.21 20.26 -5.37
C ALA A 46 5.43 19.95 -4.10
N VAL A 47 4.14 19.61 -4.22
CA VAL A 47 3.30 19.21 -3.08
C VAL A 47 3.82 17.94 -2.43
N VAL A 48 4.08 16.89 -3.22
CA VAL A 48 4.59 15.61 -2.70
C VAL A 48 5.94 15.79 -2.01
N LEU A 49 6.87 16.54 -2.62
CA LEU A 49 8.16 16.85 -2.00
C LEU A 49 8.01 17.64 -0.70
N ALA A 50 7.21 18.69 -0.70
CA ALA A 50 6.99 19.51 0.49
C ALA A 50 6.42 18.68 1.64
N VAL A 51 5.38 17.87 1.37
CA VAL A 51 4.76 17.01 2.39
C VAL A 51 5.73 15.92 2.87
N SER A 52 6.50 15.31 1.95
CA SER A 52 7.46 14.25 2.30
C SER A 52 8.61 14.79 3.14
N LEU A 53 9.19 15.93 2.77
CA LEU A 53 10.28 16.58 3.50
C LEU A 53 9.81 17.12 4.86
N ALA A 54 8.62 17.74 4.92
CA ALA A 54 8.04 18.19 6.18
C ALA A 54 7.74 17.01 7.10
N GLY A 55 7.15 15.93 6.57
CA GLY A 55 6.90 14.70 7.31
C GLY A 55 8.19 14.07 7.83
N TRP A 56 9.23 14.00 6.98
CA TRP A 56 10.54 13.51 7.38
C TRP A 56 11.18 14.37 8.47
N TYR A 57 11.23 15.69 8.28
CA TYR A 57 11.79 16.61 9.27
C TYR A 57 11.07 16.51 10.62
N LEU A 58 9.74 16.44 10.60
CA LEU A 58 8.94 16.38 11.83
C LEU A 58 9.06 15.03 12.53
N LEU A 59 9.08 13.92 11.79
CA LEU A 59 8.87 12.57 12.35
C LEU A 59 10.11 11.66 12.31
N ALA A 60 11.01 11.87 11.37
CA ALA A 60 12.07 10.90 11.03
C ALA A 60 13.50 11.46 11.12
N ASP A 61 13.72 12.78 11.07
CA ASP A 61 15.06 13.37 11.16
C ASP A 61 15.69 13.10 12.55
N PRO A 62 16.77 12.33 12.66
CA PRO A 62 17.36 11.97 13.94
C PRO A 62 18.10 13.12 14.63
N ARG A 63 18.36 14.22 13.93
CA ARG A 63 19.15 15.37 14.43
C ARG A 63 18.31 16.60 14.68
N LEU A 64 17.37 16.88 13.78
CA LEU A 64 16.63 18.14 13.78
C LEU A 64 15.14 17.98 14.11
N SER A 65 14.62 16.75 14.18
CA SER A 65 13.21 16.54 14.51
C SER A 65 12.90 17.09 15.91
N PRO A 66 11.81 17.84 16.07
CA PRO A 66 11.36 18.31 17.38
C PRO A 66 10.78 17.19 18.25
N TRP A 67 10.46 16.03 17.68
CA TRP A 67 9.68 14.98 18.34
C TRP A 67 10.46 13.67 18.58
N SER A 68 11.66 13.52 18.00
CA SER A 68 12.57 12.39 18.24
C SER A 68 11.90 11.00 18.18
N PHE A 69 10.96 10.79 17.25
CA PHE A 69 10.23 9.52 17.10
C PHE A 69 11.00 8.44 16.34
N TYR A 70 12.19 8.75 15.83
CA TYR A 70 13.00 7.87 15.02
C TYR A 70 14.09 7.16 15.85
N PRO A 71 14.36 5.86 15.63
CA PRO A 71 13.69 4.96 14.66
C PRO A 71 12.33 4.44 15.14
N LEU A 72 12.11 4.36 16.45
CA LEU A 72 10.87 3.87 17.06
C LEU A 72 10.33 4.97 17.98
N PRO A 73 9.01 5.27 17.98
CA PRO A 73 7.87 4.50 17.44
C PRO A 73 7.54 4.70 15.95
N PHE A 74 8.26 5.58 15.24
CA PHE A 74 7.92 5.94 13.86
C PHE A 74 7.86 4.74 12.90
N ASN A 75 8.87 3.86 12.89
CA ASN A 75 8.90 2.70 11.98
C ASN A 75 7.73 1.74 12.21
N ALA A 76 7.31 1.54 13.46
CA ALA A 76 6.17 0.68 13.77
C ALA A 76 4.87 1.26 13.18
N ALA A 77 4.63 2.56 13.38
CA ALA A 77 3.48 3.24 12.78
C ALA A 77 3.53 3.18 11.24
N LEU A 78 4.71 3.35 10.63
CA LEU A 78 4.86 3.25 9.18
C LEU A 78 4.48 1.87 8.64
N PHE A 79 4.88 0.78 9.31
CA PHE A 79 4.49 -0.57 8.92
C PHE A 79 2.97 -0.76 9.01
N TRP A 80 2.34 -0.34 10.09
CA TRP A 80 0.88 -0.43 10.20
C TRP A 80 0.15 0.45 9.17
N ALA A 81 0.71 1.60 8.80
CA ALA A 81 0.19 2.43 7.71
C ALA A 81 0.24 1.69 6.36
N ILE A 82 1.34 0.99 6.06
CA ILE A 82 1.46 0.17 4.85
C ILE A 82 0.40 -0.93 4.86
N LEU A 83 0.26 -1.66 5.97
CA LEU A 83 -0.73 -2.75 6.05
C LEU A 83 -2.16 -2.24 5.91
N PHE A 84 -2.48 -1.05 6.44
CA PHE A 84 -3.78 -0.42 6.23
C PHE A 84 -4.07 -0.18 4.75
N VAL A 85 -3.09 0.35 4.01
CA VAL A 85 -3.24 0.56 2.56
C VAL A 85 -3.41 -0.78 1.83
N VAL A 86 -2.76 -1.85 2.29
CA VAL A 86 -2.99 -3.20 1.76
C VAL A 86 -4.44 -3.63 1.98
N PHE A 87 -4.94 -3.55 3.21
CA PHE A 87 -6.30 -3.97 3.53
C PHE A 87 -7.37 -3.14 2.82
N ILE A 88 -7.26 -1.82 2.89
CA ILE A 88 -8.29 -0.94 2.36
C ILE A 88 -8.16 -0.76 0.85
N GLY A 89 -6.93 -0.58 0.37
CA GLY A 89 -6.65 -0.29 -1.04
C GLY A 89 -6.66 -1.53 -1.90
N PHE A 90 -5.83 -2.52 -1.57
CA PHE A 90 -5.71 -3.74 -2.36
C PHE A 90 -6.88 -4.70 -2.09
N ASN A 91 -7.13 -5.07 -0.84
CA ASN A 91 -8.14 -6.09 -0.55
C ASN A 91 -9.56 -5.54 -0.70
N ALA A 92 -9.88 -4.39 -0.09
CA ALA A 92 -11.23 -3.83 -0.09
C ALA A 92 -11.53 -2.84 -1.23
N GLY A 93 -10.59 -2.58 -2.13
CA GLY A 93 -10.78 -1.75 -3.32
C GLY A 93 -11.21 -0.30 -3.03
N PHE A 94 -10.81 0.27 -1.89
CA PHE A 94 -11.23 1.59 -1.41
C PHE A 94 -12.76 1.79 -1.35
N ALA A 95 -13.54 0.72 -1.20
CA ALA A 95 -15.00 0.80 -1.27
C ALA A 95 -15.62 1.82 -0.29
N GLY A 96 -15.03 2.01 0.89
CA GLY A 96 -15.46 3.01 1.88
C GLY A 96 -15.21 4.47 1.48
N PHE A 97 -14.35 4.72 0.48
CA PHE A 97 -13.89 6.06 0.10
C PHE A 97 -14.32 6.47 -1.31
N ILE A 98 -14.92 5.56 -2.09
CA ILE A 98 -15.24 5.80 -3.51
C ILE A 98 -16.22 6.95 -3.74
N ARG A 99 -17.07 7.27 -2.75
CA ARG A 99 -18.07 8.34 -2.82
C ARG A 99 -17.47 9.74 -2.63
N LEU A 100 -16.22 9.84 -2.19
CA LEU A 100 -15.55 11.11 -1.99
C LEU A 100 -14.92 11.59 -3.30
N SER A 101 -15.08 12.88 -3.61
CA SER A 101 -14.37 13.53 -4.72
C SER A 101 -12.90 13.77 -4.36
N GLN A 102 -12.06 13.97 -5.37
CA GLN A 102 -10.72 14.50 -5.13
C GLN A 102 -10.80 16.00 -4.81
N PRO A 103 -10.01 16.54 -3.86
CA PRO A 103 -8.92 15.88 -3.12
C PRO A 103 -9.34 15.19 -1.82
N TRP A 104 -10.62 15.29 -1.43
CA TRP A 104 -11.12 14.81 -0.14
C TRP A 104 -10.96 13.31 0.06
N ARG A 105 -11.05 12.53 -1.01
CA ARG A 105 -10.80 11.09 -0.99
C ARG A 105 -9.38 10.78 -0.52
N GLY A 106 -8.38 11.44 -1.12
CA GLY A 106 -6.98 11.28 -0.72
C GLY A 106 -6.76 11.68 0.73
N LEU A 107 -7.29 12.84 1.14
CA LEU A 107 -7.17 13.31 2.52
C LEU A 107 -7.81 12.34 3.53
N ALA A 108 -9.00 11.83 3.24
CA ALA A 108 -9.70 10.88 4.10
C ALA A 108 -8.93 9.57 4.24
N ILE A 109 -8.36 9.05 3.14
CA ILE A 109 -7.51 7.86 3.18
C ILE A 109 -6.26 8.14 4.02
N THR A 110 -5.55 9.25 3.79
CA THR A 110 -4.35 9.60 4.55
C THR A 110 -4.61 9.74 6.04
N VAL A 111 -5.71 10.41 6.43
CA VAL A 111 -6.10 10.56 7.83
C VAL A 111 -6.46 9.21 8.45
N ALA A 112 -7.25 8.39 7.75
CA ALA A 112 -7.62 7.06 8.24
C ALA A 112 -6.39 6.15 8.42
N THR A 113 -5.45 6.19 7.47
CA THR A 113 -4.17 5.48 7.56
C THR A 113 -3.38 5.91 8.79
N GLY A 114 -3.24 7.23 9.01
CA GLY A 114 -2.50 7.77 10.16
C GLY A 114 -3.14 7.39 11.49
N ILE A 115 -4.46 7.53 11.61
CA ILE A 115 -5.20 7.12 12.81
C ILE A 115 -5.02 5.64 13.08
N PHE A 116 -5.19 4.79 12.06
CA PHE A 116 -5.03 3.34 12.20
C PHE A 116 -3.62 2.96 12.65
N ALA A 117 -2.60 3.52 11.99
CA ALA A 117 -1.20 3.25 12.31
C ALA A 117 -0.85 3.58 13.76
N VAL A 118 -1.26 4.77 14.23
CA VAL A 118 -1.03 5.19 15.61
C VAL A 118 -1.84 4.34 16.58
N ALA A 119 -3.11 4.09 16.28
CA ALA A 119 -4.00 3.32 17.15
C ALA A 119 -3.51 1.87 17.35
N VAL A 120 -3.16 1.17 16.27
CA VAL A 120 -2.66 -0.22 16.38
C VAL A 120 -1.32 -0.25 17.10
N THR A 121 -0.40 0.66 16.78
CA THR A 121 0.88 0.77 17.49
C THR A 121 0.66 0.97 18.99
N TRP A 122 -0.26 1.87 19.37
CA TRP A 122 -0.60 2.13 20.77
C TRP A 122 -1.28 0.93 21.44
N VAL A 123 -2.25 0.29 20.79
CA VAL A 123 -2.94 -0.91 21.32
C VAL A 123 -1.97 -2.05 21.57
N LEU A 124 -1.01 -2.29 20.66
CA LEU A 124 0.00 -3.33 20.86
C LEU A 124 0.99 -2.94 21.95
N ALA A 125 1.53 -1.71 21.91
CA ALA A 125 2.61 -1.31 22.80
C ALA A 125 2.16 -1.06 24.24
N ALA A 126 0.98 -0.48 24.44
CA ALA A 126 0.43 -0.16 25.75
C ALA A 126 -0.63 -1.19 26.20
N GLY A 127 -1.52 -1.61 25.30
CA GLY A 127 -2.56 -2.58 25.61
C GLY A 127 -1.99 -3.98 25.77
N LEU A 128 -1.52 -4.60 24.68
CA LEU A 128 -0.95 -5.94 24.73
C LEU A 128 0.35 -5.98 25.54
N GLY A 129 1.17 -4.93 25.46
CA GLY A 129 2.38 -4.73 26.26
C GLY A 129 2.16 -4.76 27.77
N SER A 130 0.96 -4.45 28.26
CA SER A 130 0.62 -4.56 29.69
C SER A 130 0.45 -6.01 30.17
N VAL A 131 0.20 -6.94 29.25
CA VAL A 131 -0.04 -8.36 29.53
C VAL A 131 1.13 -9.23 29.09
N ASN A 132 1.76 -8.88 27.97
CA ASN A 132 2.94 -9.55 27.46
C ASN A 132 4.08 -8.54 27.28
N ALA A 133 5.12 -8.69 28.10
CA ALA A 133 6.30 -7.85 28.08
C ALA A 133 6.97 -7.78 26.71
N ASP A 134 6.80 -8.81 25.86
CA ASP A 134 7.37 -8.84 24.51
C ASP A 134 6.95 -7.66 23.64
N PHE A 135 5.74 -7.13 23.88
CA PHE A 135 5.17 -6.01 23.13
C PHE A 135 5.32 -4.67 23.86
N ALA A 136 5.84 -4.65 25.08
CA ALA A 136 5.84 -3.45 25.90
C ALA A 136 6.69 -2.32 25.29
N ALA A 137 6.10 -1.12 25.26
CA ALA A 137 6.75 0.12 24.81
C ALA A 137 8.12 0.39 25.47
N GLY A 138 8.27 -0.03 26.73
CA GLY A 138 9.48 0.18 27.52
C GLY A 138 10.59 -0.85 27.29
N ARG A 139 10.44 -1.79 26.36
CA ARG A 139 11.51 -2.74 26.03
C ARG A 139 12.72 -2.01 25.45
N ASP A 140 13.91 -2.42 25.91
CA ASP A 140 15.18 -1.90 25.44
C ASP A 140 15.29 -1.95 23.91
N GLY A 141 15.86 -0.90 23.32
CA GLY A 141 15.97 -0.76 21.88
C GLY A 141 14.64 -0.57 21.13
N GLY A 142 13.51 -0.40 21.84
CA GLY A 142 12.18 -0.27 21.24
C GLY A 142 11.61 -1.59 20.70
N LEU A 143 12.20 -2.73 21.06
CA LEU A 143 11.85 -4.04 20.51
C LEU A 143 10.36 -4.38 20.62
N GLY A 144 9.65 -3.91 21.66
CA GLY A 144 8.21 -4.15 21.79
C GLY A 144 7.37 -3.56 20.65
N TYR A 145 7.73 -2.37 20.18
CA TYR A 145 7.10 -1.77 19.00
C TYR A 145 7.39 -2.58 17.73
N PHE A 146 8.63 -3.07 17.61
CA PHE A 146 9.07 -3.86 16.46
C PHE A 146 8.42 -5.26 16.44
N THR A 147 8.26 -5.90 17.60
CA THR A 147 7.60 -7.20 17.73
C THR A 147 6.20 -7.17 17.14
N GLY A 148 5.40 -6.16 17.44
CA GLY A 148 4.09 -5.99 16.79
C GLY A 148 4.23 -5.74 15.29
N ALA A 149 5.13 -4.85 14.90
CA ALA A 149 5.28 -4.42 13.52
C ALA A 149 5.81 -5.54 12.58
N LEU A 150 6.54 -6.54 13.07
CA LEU A 150 6.98 -7.70 12.29
C LEU A 150 5.84 -8.50 11.66
N PHE A 151 4.65 -8.47 12.26
CA PHE A 151 3.45 -9.06 11.64
C PHE A 151 3.20 -8.50 10.24
N VAL A 152 3.47 -7.21 10.04
CA VAL A 152 3.27 -6.51 8.77
C VAL A 152 4.14 -7.11 7.67
N LEU A 153 5.36 -7.58 7.96
CA LEU A 153 6.24 -8.18 6.96
C LEU A 153 5.60 -9.44 6.35
N PHE A 154 5.11 -10.33 7.21
CA PHE A 154 4.36 -11.52 6.78
C PHE A 154 3.03 -11.14 6.13
N GLY A 155 2.34 -10.14 6.67
CA GLY A 155 1.09 -9.62 6.13
C GLY A 155 1.26 -9.12 4.71
N PHE A 156 2.25 -8.27 4.46
CA PHE A 156 2.53 -7.76 3.12
C PHE A 156 2.75 -8.89 2.13
N GLY A 157 3.59 -9.89 2.46
CA GLY A 157 3.81 -11.05 1.60
C GLY A 157 2.53 -11.85 1.33
N THR A 158 1.74 -12.13 2.37
CA THR A 158 0.57 -13.02 2.27
C THR A 158 -0.65 -12.34 1.65
N PHE A 159 -1.04 -11.15 2.13
CA PHE A 159 -2.22 -10.44 1.64
C PHE A 159 -2.04 -9.93 0.21
N VAL A 160 -0.85 -9.43 -0.15
CA VAL A 160 -0.60 -8.92 -1.50
C VAL A 160 -0.59 -10.06 -2.53
N ILE A 161 -0.06 -11.25 -2.19
CA ILE A 161 -0.09 -12.42 -3.07
C ILE A 161 -1.53 -12.79 -3.43
N VAL A 162 -2.45 -12.80 -2.47
CA VAL A 162 -3.84 -13.18 -2.74
C VAL A 162 -4.52 -12.19 -3.70
N VAL A 163 -4.23 -10.90 -3.57
CA VAL A 163 -4.79 -9.88 -4.46
C VAL A 163 -4.14 -9.95 -5.85
N LEU A 164 -2.81 -9.90 -5.94
CA LEU A 164 -2.11 -9.78 -7.23
C LEU A 164 -1.98 -11.09 -7.97
N ASN A 165 -1.64 -12.18 -7.28
CA ASN A 165 -1.37 -13.47 -7.92
C ASN A 165 -2.65 -14.31 -8.04
N TRP A 166 -3.53 -14.26 -7.04
CA TRP A 166 -4.76 -15.07 -7.03
C TRP A 166 -6.00 -14.28 -7.44
N GLN A 167 -5.87 -12.98 -7.73
CA GLN A 167 -6.97 -12.15 -8.28
C GLN A 167 -8.25 -12.26 -7.43
N HIS A 168 -8.08 -12.18 -6.12
CA HIS A 168 -9.16 -12.29 -5.14
C HIS A 168 -9.85 -13.66 -5.02
N TRP A 169 -9.27 -14.71 -5.60
CA TRP A 169 -9.85 -16.05 -5.51
C TRP A 169 -9.97 -16.54 -4.06
N PRO A 170 -11.07 -17.24 -3.67
CA PRO A 170 -12.23 -17.67 -4.47
C PRO A 170 -13.44 -16.73 -4.43
N TRP A 171 -13.36 -15.60 -3.73
CA TRP A 171 -14.55 -14.89 -3.25
C TRP A 171 -15.47 -14.35 -4.35
N PRO A 172 -14.97 -13.76 -5.46
CA PRO A 172 -15.83 -13.34 -6.57
C PRO A 172 -16.59 -14.50 -7.21
N GLN A 173 -15.99 -15.70 -7.26
CA GLN A 173 -16.65 -16.89 -7.82
C GLN A 173 -17.80 -17.38 -6.93
N LEU A 174 -17.76 -17.06 -5.64
CA LEU A 174 -18.83 -17.31 -4.69
C LEU A 174 -19.90 -16.18 -4.69
N GLY A 175 -19.79 -15.20 -5.59
CA GLY A 175 -20.76 -14.12 -5.74
C GLY A 175 -20.56 -12.92 -4.81
N LEU A 176 -19.43 -12.85 -4.08
CA LEU A 176 -19.11 -11.70 -3.25
C LEU A 176 -18.65 -10.52 -4.11
N SER A 177 -19.08 -9.31 -3.73
CA SER A 177 -18.58 -8.04 -4.28
C SER A 177 -17.74 -7.31 -3.25
N GLN A 178 -16.99 -6.28 -3.67
CA GLN A 178 -16.33 -5.37 -2.72
C GLN A 178 -17.35 -4.62 -1.87
N PRO A 179 -17.09 -4.36 -0.57
CA PRO A 179 -15.89 -4.72 0.20
C PRO A 179 -15.89 -6.14 0.77
N GLY A 180 -16.95 -6.93 0.55
CA GLY A 180 -17.11 -8.27 1.11
C GLY A 180 -16.01 -9.25 0.71
N VAL A 181 -15.54 -9.15 -0.55
CA VAL A 181 -14.34 -9.87 -1.04
C VAL A 181 -13.13 -9.55 -0.16
N GLY A 182 -12.78 -8.26 -0.01
CA GLY A 182 -11.62 -7.86 0.79
C GLY A 182 -11.72 -8.28 2.27
N LEU A 183 -12.91 -8.20 2.87
CA LEU A 183 -13.11 -8.63 4.26
C LEU A 183 -12.93 -10.14 4.44
N ALA A 184 -13.45 -10.93 3.49
CA ALA A 184 -13.27 -12.38 3.50
C ALA A 184 -11.79 -12.77 3.32
N GLU A 185 -11.07 -12.08 2.44
CA GLU A 185 -9.62 -12.25 2.26
C GLU A 185 -8.84 -11.94 3.52
N ILE A 186 -9.11 -10.79 4.13
CA ILE A 186 -8.41 -10.38 5.36
C ILE A 186 -8.63 -11.44 6.43
N ALA A 187 -9.86 -11.90 6.62
CA ALA A 187 -10.18 -12.93 7.62
C ALA A 187 -9.50 -14.27 7.31
N ALA A 188 -9.55 -14.73 6.05
CA ALA A 188 -9.00 -16.02 5.65
C ALA A 188 -7.46 -16.06 5.69
N VAL A 189 -6.81 -14.98 5.25
CA VAL A 189 -5.35 -14.89 5.15
C VAL A 189 -4.71 -14.52 6.49
N ALA A 190 -5.44 -13.83 7.39
CA ALA A 190 -4.95 -13.53 8.73
C ALA A 190 -4.51 -14.77 9.51
N GLY A 191 -5.20 -15.91 9.37
CA GLY A 191 -4.82 -17.17 10.02
C GLY A 191 -3.41 -17.64 9.64
N PRO A 192 -3.14 -17.88 8.34
CA PRO A 192 -1.79 -18.18 7.85
C PRO A 192 -0.75 -17.11 8.22
N THR A 193 -1.08 -15.82 8.12
CA THR A 193 -0.15 -14.75 8.52
C THR A 193 0.20 -14.82 10.02
N MET A 194 -0.80 -15.05 10.87
CA MET A 194 -0.61 -15.23 12.31
C MET A 194 0.24 -16.47 12.60
N LEU A 195 0.02 -17.58 11.88
CA LEU A 195 0.83 -18.77 12.03
C LEU A 195 2.31 -18.50 11.71
N LEU A 196 2.60 -17.83 10.58
CA LEU A 196 3.95 -17.44 10.21
C LEU A 196 4.56 -16.50 11.26
N TYR A 197 3.79 -15.52 11.72
CA TYR A 197 4.22 -14.58 12.74
C TYR A 197 4.55 -15.28 14.06
N PHE A 198 3.70 -16.16 14.58
CA PHE A 198 3.94 -16.86 15.84
C PHE A 198 5.02 -17.94 15.73
N ALA A 199 5.17 -18.58 14.57
CA ALA A 199 6.18 -19.62 14.37
C ALA A 199 7.59 -19.05 14.11
N PHE A 200 7.69 -17.94 13.36
CA PHE A 200 8.97 -17.40 12.91
C PHE A 200 9.26 -15.99 13.43
N GLY A 201 8.26 -15.10 13.41
CA GLY A 201 8.45 -13.69 13.78
C GLY A 201 8.64 -13.48 15.27
N LEU A 202 7.69 -13.93 16.09
CA LEU A 202 7.68 -13.69 17.53
C LEU A 202 8.89 -14.33 18.24
N PRO A 203 9.27 -15.61 17.97
CA PRO A 203 10.43 -16.22 18.62
C PRO A 203 11.73 -15.46 18.34
N ALA A 204 11.88 -14.86 17.15
CA ALA A 204 13.06 -14.10 16.77
C ALA A 204 13.30 -12.82 17.57
N VAL A 205 12.26 -12.30 18.25
CA VAL A 205 12.33 -11.03 19.02
C VAL A 205 11.75 -11.15 20.43
N SER A 206 11.30 -12.33 20.82
CA SER A 206 10.73 -12.58 22.15
C SER A 206 11.82 -12.50 23.22
N ALA A 207 11.46 -11.97 24.38
CA ALA A 207 12.27 -12.04 25.59
C ALA A 207 12.19 -13.42 26.25
N GLY A 208 11.19 -14.23 25.87
CA GLY A 208 10.86 -15.51 26.47
C GLY A 208 11.68 -16.69 25.92
N GLY A 209 13.00 -16.59 25.88
CA GLY A 209 13.97 -17.71 25.84
C GLY A 209 13.82 -18.82 24.80
N ALA A 210 12.87 -18.74 23.86
CA ALA A 210 12.72 -19.70 22.78
C ALA A 210 13.86 -19.48 21.77
N GLU A 211 14.58 -20.55 21.43
CA GLU A 211 15.57 -20.46 20.36
C GLU A 211 14.87 -20.12 19.04
N PRO A 212 15.26 -19.02 18.38
CA PRO A 212 14.61 -18.60 17.16
C PRO A 212 14.96 -19.56 16.02
N VAL A 213 13.95 -19.97 15.26
CA VAL A 213 14.14 -20.79 14.05
C VAL A 213 14.82 -19.99 12.93
N LEU A 214 14.63 -18.67 12.94
CA LEU A 214 15.23 -17.72 12.01
C LEU A 214 15.76 -16.54 12.81
N GLU A 215 17.08 -16.32 12.78
CA GLU A 215 17.68 -15.13 13.36
C GLU A 215 17.29 -13.91 12.50
N LEU A 216 16.54 -12.99 13.10
CA LEU A 216 16.25 -11.71 12.48
C LEU A 216 17.26 -10.70 12.99
N ASP A 217 18.01 -10.11 12.07
CA ASP A 217 18.71 -8.87 12.38
C ASP A 217 17.64 -7.79 12.59
N THR A 218 17.48 -7.36 13.85
CA THR A 218 16.51 -6.32 14.23
C THR A 218 16.88 -4.94 13.68
N LEU A 219 18.08 -4.80 13.09
CA LEU A 219 18.46 -3.66 12.26
C LEU A 219 17.88 -3.74 10.83
N MET A 220 17.43 -4.92 10.36
CA MET A 220 16.73 -5.05 9.07
C MET A 220 15.27 -4.60 9.13
N GLY A 221 15.00 -3.54 9.87
CA GLY A 221 13.80 -2.73 9.69
C GLY A 221 14.03 -1.71 8.59
N TRP A 222 14.42 -2.11 7.37
CA TRP A 222 14.61 -1.21 6.21
C TRP A 222 15.16 0.18 6.60
N PHE A 223 16.46 0.28 6.96
CA PHE A 223 17.41 1.37 6.68
C PHE A 223 18.78 1.05 7.29
#